data_AF-A0A938GRB3-F1
#
_entry.id   AF-A0A938GRB3-F1
#
_cell.length_a   1.000
_cell.length_b   1.000
_cell.length_c   1.000
_cell.angle_alpha   90.00
_cell.angle_beta   90.00
_cell.angle_gamma   90.00
#
_symmetry.space_group_name_H-M   'P 1'
#
loop_
_entity.id
_entity.type
_entity.pdbx_description
1 polymer ?
#
loop_
_entity_poly.entity_id
_entity_poly.type
_entity_poly.pdbx_seq_one_letter_code
_entity_poly.pdbx_strand_id
1 'polypeptide(L)'
;MKILLLNGPNLNLLGTREPGIYGTTTLADIEAACHAEASRLGTKLEFRQTNHEGQLIDWIHQARETFQAIVLNAGAFTHTSIALRDAIAASGIATVEVHLS
;
A
#
# COMPACT_ATOMS: atom_id res chain seq x y z
N MET A 1 1.88 -4.70 17.28
CA MET A 1 1.00 -4.60 16.08
C MET A 1 1.83 -4.82 14.83
N LYS A 2 1.28 -5.50 13.82
CA LYS A 2 1.87 -5.70 12.49
C LYS A 2 0.94 -5.12 11.43
N ILE A 3 1.46 -4.19 10.62
CA ILE A 3 0.74 -3.50 9.55
C ILE A 3 1.36 -3.89 8.21
N LEU A 4 0.50 -4.12 7.21
CA LEU A 4 0.90 -4.30 5.82
C LEU A 4 0.59 -3.02 5.06
N LEU A 5 1.60 -2.43 4.41
CA LEU A 5 1.43 -1.27 3.53
C LEU A 5 1.60 -1.74 2.09
N LEU A 6 0.50 -1.68 1.33
CA LEU A 6 0.42 -2.12 -0.06
C LEU A 6 0.34 -0.93 -1.01
N ASN A 7 1.17 -0.97 -2.04
CA ASN A 7 1.20 0.01 -3.11
C ASN A 7 0.89 -0.65 -4.45
N GLY A 8 -0.10 -0.12 -5.15
CA GLY A 8 -0.53 -0.56 -6.46
C GLY A 8 0.29 0.02 -7.62
N PRO A 9 -0.29 0.04 -8.82
CA PRO A 9 0.43 0.31 -10.05
C PRO A 9 1.00 1.72 -10.11
N ASN A 10 2.17 1.82 -10.74
CA ASN A 10 2.91 3.06 -11.02
C ASN A 10 3.49 3.78 -9.79
N LEU A 11 3.17 3.40 -8.56
CA LEU A 11 3.74 4.02 -7.36
C LEU A 11 5.24 3.79 -7.24
N ASN A 12 5.76 2.71 -7.84
CA ASN A 12 7.20 2.50 -7.98
C ASN A 12 7.92 3.56 -8.85
N LEU A 13 7.17 4.38 -9.60
CA LEU A 13 7.70 5.44 -10.46
C LEU A 13 7.69 6.82 -9.77
N LEU A 14 7.24 6.92 -8.52
CA LEU A 14 7.29 8.16 -7.73
C LEU A 14 8.71 8.76 -7.71
N GLY A 15 8.79 10.09 -7.79
CA GLY A 15 10.04 10.85 -7.83
C GLY A 15 10.79 10.83 -9.16
N THR A 16 10.40 9.96 -10.12
CA THR A 16 11.05 9.88 -11.45
C THR A 16 10.20 10.42 -12.59
N ARG A 17 8.89 10.56 -12.39
CA ARG A 17 7.94 11.04 -13.39
C ARG A 17 7.41 12.42 -13.01
N GLU A 18 7.51 13.38 -13.93
CA GLU A 18 6.90 14.71 -13.83
C GLU A 18 7.12 15.38 -12.44
N PRO A 19 8.37 15.61 -11.99
CA PRO A 19 8.68 16.05 -10.63
C PRO A 19 8.05 17.40 -10.24
N GLY A 20 7.66 18.23 -11.22
CA GLY A 20 6.91 19.46 -10.98
C GLY A 20 5.46 19.23 -10.53
N ILE A 21 4.89 18.03 -10.71
CA ILE A 21 3.51 17.66 -10.36
C ILE A 21 3.50 16.72 -9.14
N TYR A 22 4.38 15.72 -9.11
CA TYR A 22 4.36 14.65 -8.08
C TYR A 22 5.45 14.78 -7.00
N GLY A 23 6.27 15.83 -7.06
CA GLY A 23 7.41 16.02 -6.18
C GLY A 23 8.59 15.09 -6.51
N THR A 24 9.67 15.24 -5.75
CA THR A 24 10.92 14.46 -5.91
C THR A 24 10.99 13.26 -4.98
N THR A 25 10.03 13.10 -4.08
CA THR A 25 10.00 12.00 -3.12
C THR A 25 9.75 10.67 -3.82
N THR A 26 10.66 9.72 -3.65
CA THR A 26 10.54 8.38 -4.23
C THR A 26 9.73 7.46 -3.33
N LEU A 27 9.28 6.32 -3.86
CA LEU A 27 8.65 5.29 -3.04
C LEU A 27 9.59 4.74 -1.96
N ALA A 28 10.90 4.69 -2.25
CA ALA A 28 11.91 4.26 -1.28
C ALA A 28 12.07 5.25 -0.13
N ASP A 29 11.98 6.55 -0.40
CA ASP A 29 11.99 7.59 0.66
C ASP A 29 10.76 7.45 1.56
N ILE A 30 9.59 7.19 0.97
CA ILE A 30 8.34 6.94 1.70
C ILE A 30 8.46 5.68 2.54
N GLU A 31 8.97 4.58 1.97
CA GLU A 31 9.20 3.32 2.69
C GLU A 31 10.10 3.55 3.91
N ALA A 32 11.22 4.25 3.75
CA ALA A 32 12.13 4.58 4.84
C ALA A 32 11.44 5.42 5.94
N ALA A 33 10.66 6.43 5.55
CA ALA A 33 9.90 7.26 6.50
C ALA A 33 8.83 6.44 7.25
N CYS A 34 8.11 5.57 6.57
CA CYS A 34 7.11 4.69 7.18
C CYS A 34 7.77 3.70 8.16
N HIS A 35 8.93 3.13 7.83
CA HIS A 35 9.67 2.25 8.74
C HIS A 35 10.20 2.97 9.98
N ALA A 36 10.70 4.20 9.82
CA ALA A 36 11.12 5.03 10.94
C ALA A 36 9.96 5.32 11.89
N GLU A 37 8.79 5.70 11.34
CA GLU A 37 7.59 5.99 12.14
C GLU A 37 7.01 4.74 12.80
N ALA A 38 6.94 3.61 12.09
CA ALA A 38 6.51 2.35 12.66
C ALA A 38 7.41 1.94 13.84
N SER A 39 8.74 2.10 13.70
CA SER A 39 9.70 1.84 14.77
C SER A 39 9.47 2.75 15.97
N ARG A 40 9.25 4.05 15.75
CA ARG A 40 8.93 5.03 16.79
C ARG A 40 7.66 4.66 17.57
N LEU A 41 6.68 4.06 16.88
CA LEU A 41 5.41 3.60 17.45
C LEU A 41 5.46 2.16 18.00
N GLY A 42 6.60 1.47 17.97
CA GLY A 42 6.71 0.06 18.39
C GLY A 42 5.91 -0.92 17.53
N THR A 43 5.66 -0.56 16.27
CA THR A 43 4.87 -1.33 15.29
C THR A 43 5.78 -1.98 14.26
N LYS A 44 5.45 -3.21 13.87
CA LYS A 44 6.11 -3.90 12.76
C LYS A 44 5.42 -3.49 11.46
N LEU A 45 6.17 -3.01 10.49
CA LEU A 45 5.68 -2.66 9.17
C LEU A 45 6.24 -3.65 8.14
N GLU A 46 5.39 -4.05 7.21
CA GLU A 46 5.82 -4.69 5.98
C GLU A 46 5.33 -3.86 4.80
N PHE A 47 6.23 -3.52 3.89
CA PHE A 47 5.98 -2.64 2.77
C PHE A 47 6.11 -3.43 1.47
N ARG A 48 5.10 -3.36 0.60
CA ARG A 48 5.10 -4.09 -0.68
C ARG A 48 4.54 -3.22 -1.80
N GLN A 49 5.02 -3.44 -3.02
CA GLN A 49 4.52 -2.78 -4.22
C GLN A 49 4.37 -3.79 -5.36
N THR A 50 3.30 -3.65 -6.15
CA THR A 50 3.13 -4.41 -7.40
C THR A 50 2.29 -3.63 -8.41
N ASN A 51 2.55 -3.88 -9.69
CA ASN A 51 1.72 -3.38 -10.80
C ASN A 51 0.59 -4.35 -11.18
N HIS A 52 0.53 -5.53 -10.55
CA HIS A 52 -0.44 -6.58 -10.88
C HIS A 52 -1.59 -6.59 -9.87
N GLU A 53 -2.82 -6.41 -10.35
CA GLU A 53 -4.04 -6.45 -9.53
C GLU A 53 -4.16 -7.77 -8.76
N GLY A 54 -3.98 -8.91 -9.43
CA GLY A 54 -4.04 -10.23 -8.79
C GLY A 54 -3.04 -10.39 -7.64
N GLN A 55 -1.85 -9.80 -7.75
CA GLN A 55 -0.85 -9.87 -6.68
C GLN A 55 -1.28 -9.06 -5.43
N LEU A 56 -1.94 -7.91 -5.61
CA LEU A 56 -2.52 -7.16 -4.49
C LEU A 56 -3.62 -7.99 -3.81
N ILE A 57 -4.49 -8.64 -4.59
CA ILE A 57 -5.55 -9.51 -4.09
C ILE A 57 -4.95 -10.65 -3.25
N ASP A 58 -3.93 -11.33 -3.78
CA ASP A 58 -3.24 -12.41 -3.07
C ASP A 58 -2.65 -11.93 -1.73
N TRP A 59 -2.02 -10.76 -1.71
CA TRP A 59 -1.48 -10.18 -0.48
C TRP A 59 -2.57 -9.79 0.52
N ILE A 60 -3.71 -9.25 0.07
CA ILE A 60 -4.86 -8.95 0.92
C ILE A 60 -5.41 -10.24 1.55
N HIS A 61 -5.55 -11.31 0.76
CA HIS A 61 -6.01 -12.60 1.26
C HIS A 61 -5.05 -13.20 2.28
N GLN A 62 -3.73 -13.12 2.04
CA GLN A 62 -2.71 -13.61 2.97
C GLN A 62 -2.64 -12.78 4.25
N ALA A 63 -2.97 -11.49 4.19
CA ALA A 63 -2.79 -10.57 5.31
C ALA A 63 -3.61 -10.97 6.55
N ARG A 64 -4.76 -11.62 6.34
CA ARG A 64 -5.70 -12.04 7.39
C ARG A 64 -5.07 -12.92 8.49
N GLU A 65 -3.99 -13.63 8.18
CA GLU A 65 -3.38 -14.59 9.10
C GLU A 65 -2.34 -13.95 10.03
N THR A 66 -1.74 -12.83 9.61
CA THR A 66 -0.53 -12.29 10.25
C THR A 66 -0.59 -10.81 10.58
N PHE A 67 -1.47 -10.04 9.92
CA PHE A 67 -1.53 -8.60 10.05
C PHE A 67 -2.82 -8.17 10.76
N GLN A 68 -2.76 -7.01 11.43
CA GLN A 68 -3.92 -6.44 12.12
C GLN A 68 -4.60 -5.35 11.29
N ALA A 69 -3.86 -4.73 10.38
CA ALA A 69 -4.38 -3.72 9.48
C ALA A 69 -3.61 -3.69 8.15
N ILE A 70 -4.29 -3.21 7.11
CA ILE A 70 -3.71 -2.86 5.82
C ILE A 70 -3.80 -1.35 5.63
N VAL A 71 -2.70 -0.74 5.18
CA VAL A 71 -2.71 0.59 4.56
C VAL A 71 -2.54 0.37 3.06
N LEU A 72 -3.49 0.84 2.25
CA LEU A 72 -3.52 0.56 0.82
C LEU A 72 -3.52 1.86 0.02
N ASN A 73 -2.53 2.04 -0.84
CA ASN A 73 -2.63 2.93 -1.98
C ASN A 73 -2.76 2.08 -3.24
N ALA A 74 -3.97 1.91 -3.77
CA ALA A 74 -4.20 1.07 -4.95
C ALA A 74 -3.89 1.78 -6.28
N GLY A 75 -3.41 3.03 -6.24
CA GLY A 75 -3.18 3.84 -7.43
C GLY A 75 -4.43 3.92 -8.31
N ALA A 76 -4.25 3.79 -9.63
CA ALA A 76 -5.37 3.85 -10.57
C ALA A 76 -6.42 2.74 -10.37
N PHE A 77 -6.08 1.64 -9.70
CA PHE A 77 -7.05 0.57 -9.43
C PHE A 77 -8.14 0.98 -8.45
N THR A 78 -7.93 2.02 -7.64
CA THR A 78 -9.00 2.60 -6.80
C THR A 78 -10.25 2.96 -7.62
N HIS A 79 -10.07 3.38 -8.87
CA HIS A 79 -11.19 3.85 -9.70
C HIS A 79 -11.82 2.75 -10.57
N THR A 80 -11.17 1.59 -10.67
CA THR A 80 -11.53 0.59 -11.71
C THR A 80 -11.69 -0.82 -11.17
N SER A 81 -11.05 -1.16 -10.05
CA SER A 81 -10.98 -2.53 -9.57
C SER A 81 -12.12 -2.88 -8.62
N ILE A 82 -13.16 -3.51 -9.17
CA ILE A 82 -14.20 -4.17 -8.37
C ILE A 82 -13.60 -5.39 -7.65
N ALA A 83 -12.65 -6.09 -8.28
CA ALA A 83 -12.00 -7.27 -7.70
C ALA A 83 -11.24 -6.94 -6.40
N LEU A 84 -10.51 -5.82 -6.35
CA LEU A 84 -9.83 -5.39 -5.11
C LEU A 84 -10.83 -4.98 -4.04
N ARG A 85 -11.91 -4.27 -4.41
CA ARG A 85 -12.98 -3.93 -3.47
C ARG A 85 -13.56 -5.18 -2.81
N ASP A 86 -13.86 -6.21 -3.60
CA ASP A 86 -14.41 -7.46 -3.10
C ASP A 86 -13.38 -8.23 -2.25
N ALA A 87 -12.11 -8.24 -2.64
CA ALA A 87 -11.04 -8.84 -1.85
C ALA A 87 -10.88 -8.17 -0.47
N ILE A 88 -10.93 -6.84 -0.41
CA ILE A 88 -10.89 -6.09 0.86
C ILE A 88 -12.09 -6.47 1.73
N ALA A 89 -13.30 -6.43 1.17
CA ALA A 89 -14.52 -6.79 1.91
C ALA A 89 -14.50 -8.24 2.42
N ALA A 90 -14.02 -9.17 1.61
CA ALA A 90 -13.93 -10.59 1.96
C ALA A 90 -12.83 -10.90 3.00
N SER A 91 -11.76 -10.10 3.04
CA SER A 91 -10.63 -10.33 3.95
C SER A 91 -10.97 -10.11 5.43
N GLY A 92 -11.93 -9.23 5.73
CA GLY A 92 -12.32 -8.86 7.10
C GLY A 92 -11.25 -8.09 7.90
N ILE A 93 -10.10 -7.77 7.29
CA ILE A 93 -9.04 -7.00 7.95
C ILE A 93 -9.33 -5.50 7.86
N ALA A 94 -9.03 -4.78 8.94
CA ALA A 94 -9.14 -3.33 8.93
C ALA A 94 -8.23 -2.74 7.84
N THR A 95 -8.81 -2.02 6.89
CA THR A 95 -8.09 -1.47 5.74
C THR A 95 -8.31 0.03 5.66
N VAL A 96 -7.23 0.79 5.55
CA VAL A 96 -7.24 2.24 5.37
C VAL A 96 -6.69 2.54 3.97
N GLU A 97 -7.52 3.16 3.14
CA GLU A 97 -7.10 3.64 1.82
C GLU A 97 -6.41 5.00 1.94
N VAL A 98 -5.31 5.18 1.22
CA VAL A 98 -4.55 6.43 1.18
C VAL A 98 -4.17 6.80 -0.24
N HIS A 99 -4.14 8.10 -0.51
CA HIS A 99 -3.72 8.70 -1.78
C HIS A 99 -2.76 9.84 -1.48
N LEU A 100 -1.70 9.98 -2.28
CA LEU A 100 -0.74 11.08 -2.13
C LEU A 100 -1.22 12.38 -2.82
N SER A 101 -2.27 12.30 -3.65
CA SER A 101 -2.87 13.38 -4.43
C SER A 101 -4.37 13.15 -4.61
#